data_AF-A0A8H8R940-F1
#
_entry.id   AF-A0A8H8R940-F1
#
_cell.length_a   1.000
_cell.length_b   1.000
_cell.length_c   1.000
_cell.angle_alpha   90.00
_cell.angle_beta   90.00
_cell.angle_gamma   90.00
#
_symmetry.space_group_name_H-M   'P 1'
#
loop_
_entity.id
_entity.type
_entity.pdbx_description
1 polymer ?
#
loop_
_entity_poly.entity_id
_entity_poly.type
_entity_poly.pdbx_seq_one_letter_code
_entity_poly.pdbx_strand_id
1 'polypeptide(L)'
;MSIVFSSKLQVVTGEALYSGQNYYTGYALFWAGLTVGLCNLICGVSVGINGSGAALADAADPSLFVKILVIEIFSSVLGLFGLIIGLLVSSKADEFSDGSR
;
A
#
# COMPACT_ATOMS: atom_id res chain seq x y z
N MET A 1 -6.46 -0.58 -0.57
CA MET A 1 -6.35 0.60 0.33
C MET A 1 -7.32 1.71 0.00
N SER A 2 -7.56 2.06 -1.28
CA SER A 2 -8.57 3.08 -1.63
C SER A 2 -9.94 2.81 -1.00
N ILE A 3 -10.43 1.56 -1.05
CA ILE A 3 -11.71 1.18 -0.44
C ILE A 3 -11.75 1.49 1.07
N VAL A 4 -10.68 1.15 1.80
CA VAL A 4 -10.56 1.38 3.26
C VAL A 4 -10.45 2.87 3.58
N PHE A 5 -9.77 3.64 2.74
CA PHE A 5 -9.62 5.08 2.94
C PHE A 5 -10.90 5.84 2.59
N SER A 6 -11.62 5.40 1.57
CA SER A 6 -12.90 5.98 1.19
C SER A 6 -13.96 5.84 2.28
N SER A 7 -13.93 4.77 3.10
CA SER A 7 -14.86 4.64 4.22
C SER A 7 -14.59 5.63 5.36
N LYS A 8 -13.41 6.27 5.38
CA LYS A 8 -13.05 7.30 6.37
C LYS A 8 -13.44 8.72 5.91
N LEU A 9 -13.81 8.89 4.64
CA LEU A 9 -14.17 10.17 4.06
C LEU A 9 -15.62 10.52 4.39
N GLN A 10 -15.81 11.57 5.19
CA GLN A 10 -17.10 12.20 5.42
C GLN A 10 -17.04 13.66 5.01
N VAL A 11 -18.18 14.21 4.60
CA VAL A 11 -18.30 15.64 4.28
C VAL A 11 -18.34 16.42 5.59
N VAL A 12 -17.28 17.18 5.87
CA VAL A 12 -17.19 18.08 7.03
C VAL A 12 -17.28 19.52 6.55
N THR A 13 -17.99 20.36 7.29
CA THR A 13 -18.21 21.78 6.93
C THR A 13 -17.83 22.72 8.07
N GLY A 14 -17.50 23.98 7.74
CA GLY A 14 -17.26 25.01 8.76
C GLY A 14 -15.94 24.88 9.52
N GLU A 15 -15.93 25.36 10.77
CA GLU A 15 -14.73 25.50 11.62
C GLU A 15 -14.13 24.14 12.03
N ALA A 16 -14.94 23.08 12.04
CA ALA A 16 -14.50 21.72 12.38
C ALA A 16 -13.49 21.14 11.38
N LEU A 17 -13.44 21.65 10.13
CA LEU A 17 -12.43 21.27 9.14
C LEU A 17 -11.00 21.51 9.65
N TYR A 18 -10.80 22.52 10.48
CA TYR A 18 -9.50 22.94 10.98
C TYR A 18 -9.15 22.34 12.35
N SER A 19 -9.87 21.32 12.80
CA SER A 19 -9.54 20.60 14.03
C SER A 19 -8.22 19.81 13.87
N GLY A 20 -7.42 19.73 14.94
CA GLY A 20 -6.17 18.98 14.93
C GLY A 20 -6.34 17.50 14.56
N GLN A 21 -7.49 16.91 14.91
CA GLN A 21 -7.85 15.54 14.58
C GLN A 21 -8.10 15.35 13.07
N ASN A 22 -8.84 16.25 12.44
CA ASN A 22 -9.09 16.19 10.99
C ASN A 22 -7.80 16.41 10.18
N TYR A 23 -6.89 17.27 10.65
CA TYR A 23 -5.56 17.39 10.06
C TYR A 23 -4.74 16.10 10.20
N TYR A 24 -4.74 15.47 11.38
CA TYR A 24 -4.06 14.21 11.60
C TYR A 24 -4.59 13.12 10.67
N THR A 25 -5.91 12.96 10.58
CA THR A 25 -6.56 12.03 9.67
C THR A 25 -6.17 12.30 8.21
N GLY A 26 -6.21 13.54 7.76
CA GLY A 26 -5.79 13.92 6.40
C GLY A 26 -4.35 13.54 6.07
N TYR A 27 -3.40 13.88 6.95
CA TYR A 27 -1.99 13.51 6.77
C TYR A 27 -1.76 12.00 6.85
N ALA A 28 -2.44 11.32 7.78
CA ALA A 28 -2.35 9.87 7.94
C ALA A 28 -2.82 9.14 6.68
N LEU A 29 -3.99 9.51 6.11
CA LEU A 29 -4.49 8.90 4.88
C LEU A 29 -3.57 9.17 3.68
N PHE A 30 -3.09 10.42 3.53
CA PHE A 30 -2.21 10.79 2.43
C PHE A 30 -0.90 10.00 2.45
N TRP A 31 -0.18 10.03 3.58
CA TRP A 31 1.11 9.35 3.69
C TRP A 31 0.99 7.83 3.73
N ALA A 32 -0.08 7.27 4.33
CA ALA A 32 -0.36 5.84 4.27
C ALA A 32 -0.62 5.39 2.83
N GLY A 33 -1.39 6.17 2.06
CA GLY A 33 -1.66 5.89 0.65
C GLY A 33 -0.44 5.95 -0.22
N LEU A 34 0.38 6.99 -0.04
CA LEU A 34 1.62 7.14 -0.77
C LEU A 34 2.60 5.99 -0.47
N THR A 35 2.75 5.61 0.79
CA THR A 35 3.63 4.51 1.21
C THR A 35 3.22 3.20 0.55
N VAL A 36 1.94 2.83 0.64
CA VAL A 36 1.44 1.58 0.04
C VAL A 36 1.57 1.61 -1.48
N GLY A 37 1.24 2.74 -2.11
CA GLY A 37 1.34 2.91 -3.56
C GLY A 37 2.76 2.75 -4.08
N LEU A 38 3.73 3.40 -3.43
CA LEU A 38 5.14 3.31 -3.81
C LEU A 38 5.72 1.92 -3.53
N CYS A 39 5.40 1.30 -2.38
CA CYS A 39 5.81 -0.07 -2.09
C CYS A 39 5.29 -1.05 -3.14
N ASN A 40 4.01 -0.94 -3.53
CA ASN A 40 3.44 -1.81 -4.56
C ASN A 40 3.98 -1.53 -5.97
N LEU A 41 4.31 -0.27 -6.29
CA LEU A 41 4.97 0.06 -7.55
C LEU A 41 6.36 -0.60 -7.64
N ILE A 42 7.19 -0.41 -6.61
CA ILE A 42 8.55 -0.97 -6.58
C ILE A 42 8.48 -2.51 -6.58
N CYS A 43 7.57 -3.08 -5.79
CA CYS A 43 7.31 -4.53 -5.77
C CYS A 43 6.89 -5.06 -7.15
N GLY A 44 6.01 -4.35 -7.86
CA GLY A 44 5.57 -4.75 -9.20
C GLY A 44 6.72 -4.73 -10.21
N VAL A 45 7.59 -3.70 -10.14
CA VAL A 45 8.78 -3.60 -11.01
C VAL A 45 9.77 -4.71 -10.70
N SER A 46 10.07 -4.96 -9.41
CA SER A 46 11.01 -6.03 -9.03
C SER A 46 10.49 -7.41 -9.42
N VAL A 47 9.22 -7.72 -9.15
CA VAL A 47 8.59 -8.98 -9.58
C VAL A 47 8.59 -9.10 -11.11
N GLY A 48 8.31 -8.03 -11.86
CA GLY A 48 8.35 -8.06 -13.32
C GLY A 48 9.73 -8.38 -13.89
N ILE A 49 10.79 -7.80 -13.32
CA ILE A 49 12.18 -8.10 -13.72
C ILE A 49 12.50 -9.56 -13.39
N ASN A 50 12.20 -10.02 -12.17
CA ASN A 50 12.40 -11.41 -11.76
C ASN A 50 11.64 -12.42 -12.64
N GLY A 51 10.39 -12.12 -12.99
CA GLY A 51 9.56 -12.95 -13.86
C GLY A 51 10.09 -13.04 -15.29
N SER A 52 10.63 -11.94 -15.83
CA SER A 52 11.31 -11.98 -17.13
C SER A 52 12.58 -12.86 -17.10
N GLY A 53 13.32 -12.83 -16.00
CA GLY A 53 14.45 -13.73 -15.77
C GLY A 53 14.01 -15.20 -15.63
N ALA A 54 12.88 -15.46 -14.98
CA ALA A 54 12.29 -16.79 -14.87
C ALA A 54 11.91 -17.36 -16.24
N ALA A 55 11.26 -16.56 -17.09
CA ALA A 55 10.86 -16.98 -18.44
C ALA A 55 12.07 -17.30 -19.33
N LEU A 56 13.13 -16.48 -19.29
CA LEU A 56 14.36 -16.73 -20.04
C LEU A 56 15.11 -17.97 -19.55
N ALA A 57 15.15 -18.18 -18.23
CA ALA A 57 15.81 -19.34 -17.64
C ALA A 57 15.05 -20.64 -17.91
N ASP A 58 13.71 -20.62 -17.85
CA ASP A 58 12.86 -21.77 -18.19
C ASP A 58 13.02 -22.17 -19.67
N ALA A 59 13.14 -21.18 -20.56
CA ALA A 59 13.45 -21.42 -21.97
C ALA A 59 14.84 -22.02 -22.21
N ALA A 60 15.82 -21.75 -21.32
CA ALA A 60 17.16 -22.31 -21.42
C ALA A 60 17.26 -23.71 -20.80
N ASP A 61 16.74 -23.89 -19.58
CA ASP A 61 16.65 -25.16 -18.87
C ASP A 61 15.47 -25.13 -17.87
N PRO A 62 14.43 -25.95 -18.09
CA PRO A 62 13.21 -25.93 -17.28
C PRO A 62 13.42 -26.36 -15.82
N SER A 63 14.56 -26.97 -15.48
CA SER A 63 14.89 -27.29 -14.09
C SER A 63 15.20 -26.06 -13.23
N LEU A 64 15.44 -24.90 -13.85
CA LEU A 64 15.77 -23.65 -13.15
C LEU A 64 14.53 -22.88 -12.68
N PHE A 65 13.34 -23.15 -13.23
CA PHE A 65 12.12 -22.40 -12.93
C PHE A 65 11.83 -22.31 -11.42
N VAL A 66 11.88 -23.45 -10.72
CA VAL A 66 11.59 -23.51 -9.27
C VAL A 66 12.58 -22.68 -8.45
N LYS A 67 13.85 -22.60 -8.86
CA LYS A 67 14.88 -21.82 -8.15
C LYS A 67 14.61 -20.32 -8.25
N ILE A 68 14.14 -19.85 -9.41
CA ILE A 68 13.85 -18.43 -9.63
C ILE A 68 12.51 -18.04 -8.99
N LEU A 69 11.54 -18.95 -8.98
CA LEU A 69 10.24 -18.75 -8.32
C LEU A 69 10.39 -18.44 -6.82
N VAL A 70 11.37 -19.03 -6.14
CA VAL A 70 11.68 -18.70 -4.73
C VAL A 70 12.07 -17.22 -4.58
N ILE A 71 12.87 -16.69 -5.51
CA ILE A 71 13.29 -15.27 -5.48
C ILE A 71 12.10 -14.36 -5.76
N GLU A 72 11.21 -14.77 -6.66
CA GLU A 72 9.98 -14.04 -6.98
C GLU A 72 9.05 -13.90 -5.77
N ILE A 73 8.90 -14.96 -4.96
CA ILE A 73 8.13 -14.92 -3.72
C ILE A 73 8.71 -13.87 -2.76
N PHE A 74 10.03 -13.87 -2.53
CA PHE A 74 10.67 -12.88 -1.65
C PHE A 74 10.48 -11.44 -2.14
N SER A 75 10.50 -11.24 -3.46
CA SER A 75 10.25 -9.94 -4.09
C SER A 75 8.81 -9.45 -3.81
N SER A 76 7.82 -10.35 -3.87
CA SER A 76 6.42 -10.02 -3.64
C SER A 76 6.06 -9.66 -2.18
N VAL A 77 6.82 -10.14 -1.19
CA VAL A 77 6.59 -9.85 0.24
C VAL A 77 6.78 -8.36 0.56
N LEU A 78 7.58 -7.64 -0.24
CA LEU A 78 7.80 -6.20 -0.07
C LEU A 78 6.49 -5.40 -0.17
N GLY A 79 5.63 -5.73 -1.14
CA GLY A 79 4.31 -5.09 -1.29
C GLY A 79 3.38 -5.38 -0.11
N LEU A 80 3.45 -6.60 0.44
CA LEU A 80 2.66 -7.01 1.60
C LEU A 80 3.06 -6.24 2.86
N PHE A 81 4.35 -6.00 3.09
CA PHE A 81 4.81 -5.14 4.19
C PHE A 81 4.32 -3.70 4.04
N GLY A 82 4.36 -3.15 2.83
CA GLY A 82 3.81 -1.82 2.54
C GLY A 82 2.33 -1.73 2.91
N LEU A 83 1.54 -2.73 2.53
CA LEU A 83 0.11 -2.82 2.84
C LEU A 83 -0.16 -2.89 4.36
N ILE A 84 0.59 -3.73 5.10
CA ILE A 84 0.46 -3.83 6.56
C ILE A 84 0.71 -2.48 7.22
N ILE A 85 1.80 -1.79 6.85
CA ILE A 85 2.15 -0.48 7.42
C ILE A 85 1.04 0.54 7.12
N GLY A 86 0.54 0.59 5.89
CA GLY A 86 -0.56 1.48 5.51
C GLY A 86 -1.83 1.25 6.31
N LEU A 87 -2.18 -0.01 6.59
CA LEU A 87 -3.32 -0.36 7.45
C LEU A 87 -3.09 0.07 8.90
N LEU A 88 -1.89 -0.13 9.45
CA LEU A 88 -1.58 0.26 10.82
C LEU A 88 -1.67 1.78 11.02
N VAL A 89 -1.19 2.56 10.06
CA VAL A 89 -1.28 4.03 10.11
C VAL A 89 -2.73 4.50 10.01
N SER A 90 -3.49 3.96 9.05
CA SER A 90 -4.89 4.35 8.85
C SER A 90 -5.84 3.85 9.94
N SER A 91 -5.51 2.76 10.63
CA SER A 91 -6.31 2.22 11.74
C SER A 91 -6.32 3.17 12.95
N LYS A 92 -5.24 3.94 13.14
CA LYS A 92 -5.14 4.95 14.21
C LYS A 92 -5.77 6.30 13.84
N ALA A 93 -6.13 6.50 12.57
CA ALA A 93 -6.80 7.71 12.12
C ALA A 93 -8.32 7.55 12.27
N ASP A 94 -8.94 8.49 12.97
CA ASP A 94 -10.39 8.56 13.08
C ASP A 94 -11.04 9.04 11.78
N GLU A 95 -12.34 8.85 11.66
CA GLU A 95 -13.12 9.41 10.57
C GLU A 95 -13.15 10.94 10.63
N PHE A 96 -13.26 11.59 9.47
CA PHE A 96 -13.46 13.03 9.45
C PHE A 96 -14.77 13.38 10.16
N SER A 97 -14.72 14.17 11.23
CA SER A 97 -15.88 14.52 12.05
C SER A 97 -16.12 16.03 12.05
N ASP A 98 -17.38 16.43 11.89
CA ASP A 98 -17.85 17.77 12.14
C ASP A 98 -18.19 17.83 13.64
N GLY A 99 -17.45 18.62 14.42
CA GLY A 99 -17.44 18.62 15.90
C GLY A 99 -18.75 19.03 16.59
N SER A 100 -19.90 18.80 15.96
CA SER A 100 -21.25 19.07 16.47
C SER A 100 -21.95 17.84 17.05
N ARG A 101 -21.23 16.76 17.39
CA ARG A 101 -21.72 15.62 18.17
C ARG A 101 -20.65 15.05 19.08
#